data_AF-X2BBV5-F1
#
_entry.id   AF-X2BBV5-F1
#
_cell.length_a   1.000
_cell.length_b   1.000
_cell.length_c   1.000
_cell.angle_alpha   90.00
_cell.angle_beta   90.00
_cell.angle_gamma   90.00
#
_symmetry.space_group_name_H-M   'P 1'
#
loop_
_entity.id
_entity.type
_entity.pdbx_description
1 polymer ?
#
loop_
_entity_poly.entity_id
_entity_poly.type
_entity_poly.pdbx_seq_one_letter_code
_entity_poly.pdbx_strand_id
1 'polypeptide(L)' 'LHICFSLQVVSVQDYGIFVKIPGSRKNGLVHKSQMSNVRIETPSEMASKGDSVYCKVISVEVGI' A
#
# COMPACT_ATOMS: atom_id res chain seq x y z
N LEU A 1 -12.70 3.84 12.99
CA LEU A 1 -13.00 4.59 11.76
C LEU A 1 -12.02 4.11 10.69
N HIS A 2 -12.48 3.36 9.68
CA HIS A 2 -11.59 2.90 8.61
C HIS A 2 -11.40 4.04 7.61
N ILE A 3 -10.40 4.88 7.83
CA ILE A 3 -10.13 6.00 6.94
C ILE A 3 -9.52 5.44 5.66
N CYS A 4 -10.16 5.72 4.53
CA CYS A 4 -9.72 5.33 3.21
C CYS A 4 -9.05 6.55 2.56
N PHE A 5 -7.78 6.42 2.19
CA PHE A 5 -7.00 7.46 1.53
C PHE A 5 -6.64 7.02 0.11
N SER A 6 -6.75 7.93 -0.86
CA SER A 6 -6.14 7.75 -2.17
C SER A 6 -4.66 8.08 -2.05
N LEU A 7 -3.80 7.08 -2.22
CA LEU A 7 -2.35 7.20 -2.10
C LEU A 7 -1.69 6.85 -3.43
N GLN A 8 -0.58 7.51 -3.72
CA GLN A 8 0.20 7.21 -4.92
C GLN A 8 1.20 6.09 -4.65
N VAL A 9 1.25 5.11 -5.55
CA VAL A 9 2.25 4.04 -5.53
C VAL A 9 3.62 4.60 -5.90
N VAL A 10 4.58 4.46 -5.00
CA VAL A 10 5.96 4.90 -5.17
C VAL A 10 6.81 3.81 -5.81
N SER A 11 6.54 2.56 -5.44
CA SER A 11 7.31 1.40 -5.85
C SER A 11 6.48 0.11 -5.70
N VAL A 12 6.72 -0.85 -6.58
CA VAL A 12 6.08 -2.17 -6.59
C VAL A 12 7.17 -3.23 -6.47
N GLN A 13 7.02 -4.13 -5.50
CA GLN A 13 7.95 -5.21 -5.16
C GLN A 13 7.20 -6.55 -5.19
N ASP A 14 7.90 -7.67 -5.30
CA ASP A 14 7.26 -9.00 -5.40
C ASP A 14 6.46 -9.40 -4.15
N TYR A 15 6.75 -8.78 -3.00
CA TYR A 15 6.07 -9.00 -1.74
C TYR A 15 4.99 -7.96 -1.42
N GLY A 16 4.86 -6.87 -2.18
CA GLY A 16 3.91 -5.81 -1.89
C GLY A 16 4.18 -4.49 -2.60
N ILE A 17 3.42 -3.46 -2.24
CA ILE A 17 3.54 -2.11 -2.82
C ILE A 17 3.85 -1.07 -1.76
N PHE A 18 4.64 -0.07 -2.15
CA PHE A 18 4.91 1.10 -1.32
C PHE A 18 4.06 2.27 -1.79
N VAL A 19 3.35 2.87 -0.85
CA VAL A 19 2.44 4.00 -1.10
C VAL A 19 2.91 5.23 -0.32
N LYS A 20 2.79 6.39 -0.95
CA LYS A 20 3.19 7.66 -0.32
C LYS A 20 2.09 8.10 0.64
N ILE A 21 2.41 8.21 1.92
CA ILE A 21 1.47 8.71 2.92
C ILE A 21 1.58 10.24 2.98
N PRO A 22 0.51 10.99 2.69
CA PRO A 22 0.54 12.45 2.79
C PRO A 22 0.83 12.88 4.22
N GLY A 23 1.76 13.83 4.39
CA GLY A 23 2.15 14.33 5.71
C GLY A 23 3.14 13.44 6.49
N SER A 24 3.52 12.27 5.96
CA SER A 24 4.58 11.44 6.56
C SER A 24 5.85 11.49 5.71
N ARG A 25 7.02 11.40 6.36
CA ARG A 25 8.30 11.17 5.68
C ARG A 25 8.50 9.70 5.30
N LYS A 26 7.72 8.80 5.90
CA LYS A 26 7.80 7.36 5.65
C LYS A 26 6.77 6.94 4.62
N ASN A 27 7.13 5.94 3.81
CA ASN A 27 6.22 5.28 2.90
C ASN A 27 5.41 4.22 3.66
N GLY A 28 4.14 4.07 3.31
CA GLY A 28 3.34 2.95 3.75
C GLY A 28 3.68 1.70 2.94
N LEU A 29 3.70 0.55 3.58
CA LEU A 29 3.86 -0.74 2.92
C LEU A 29 2.54 -1.49 2.95
N VAL A 30 2.07 -1.93 1.79
CA VAL A 30 0.94 -2.84 1.66
C VAL A 30 1.50 -4.19 1.25
N HIS A 31 1.43 -5.16 2.15
CA HIS A 31 1.88 -6.52 1.86
C HIS A 31 0.92 -7.20 0.88
N LYS A 32 1.41 -8.06 -0.01
CA LYS A 32 0.59 -8.72 -1.04
C LYS A 32 -0.60 -9.50 -0.47
N SER A 33 -0.47 -10.06 0.74
CA SER A 33 -1.57 -10.76 1.43
C SER A 33 -2.70 -9.83 1.88
N GLN A 34 -2.49 -8.51 1.89
CA GLN A 34 -3.48 -7.49 2.20
C GLN A 34 -4.04 -6.83 0.93
N MET A 35 -3.48 -7.10 -0.24
CA MET A 35 -3.92 -6.52 -1.52
C MET A 35 -5.10 -7.28 -2.13
N SER A 36 -5.18 -8.60 -1.90
CA SER A 36 -6.27 -9.44 -2.39
C SER A 36 -6.48 -10.63 -1.47
N ASN A 37 -7.73 -11.05 -1.32
CA ASN A 37 -8.11 -12.30 -0.66
C ASN A 37 -7.91 -13.52 -1.57
N VAL A 38 -7.63 -13.29 -2.85
CA VAL A 38 -7.35 -14.32 -3.86
C VAL A 38 -5.85 -14.33 -4.15
N ARG A 39 -5.32 -15.51 -4.51
CA ARG A 39 -3.92 -15.67 -4.86
C ARG A 39 -3.61 -14.84 -6.10
N ILE A 40 -2.85 -13.77 -5.91
CA ILE A 40 -2.26 -12.96 -6.98
C ILE A 40 -0.83 -13.45 -7.23
N GLU A 41 -0.44 -13.58 -8.50
CA GLU A 41 0.92 -14.00 -8.87
C GLU A 41 1.90 -12.86 -8.66
N THR A 42 1.58 -11.67 -9.16
CA THR A 42 2.43 -10.48 -8.99
C THR A 42 1.66 -9.25 -8.52
N PRO A 43 2.20 -8.42 -7.60
CA PRO A 43 1.57 -7.18 -7.18
C PRO A 43 1.43 -6.15 -8.30
N SER A 44 2.25 -6.26 -9.35
CA SER A 44 2.24 -5.40 -10.55
C SER A 44 0.96 -5.51 -11.37
N GLU A 45 0.24 -6.63 -11.31
CA GLU A 45 -1.07 -6.79 -11.96
C GLU A 45 -2.16 -5.93 -11.32
N MET A 46 -1.99 -5.60 -10.03
CA MET A 46 -2.99 -4.86 -9.24
C MET A 46 -2.71 -3.37 -9.19
N ALA A 47 -1.44 -2.97 -9.23
CA ALA A 47 -1.04 -1.58 -9.19
C ALA A 47 0.36 -1.36 -9.80
N SER A 48 0.52 -0.25 -10.50
CA SER A 48 1.79 0.19 -11.07
C SER A 48 2.34 1.42 -10.37
N LYS A 49 3.65 1.68 -10.54
CA LYS A 49 4.28 2.90 -10.03
C LYS A 49 3.61 4.14 -10.63
N GLY A 50 3.18 5.05 -9.76
CA GLY A 50 2.47 6.27 -10.15
C GLY A 50 0.95 6.16 -10.03
N ASP A 51 0.39 4.95 -9.93
CA ASP A 51 -1.05 4.76 -9.81
C ASP A 51 -1.57 5.29 -8.47
N SER A 52 -2.82 5.75 -8.50
CA SER A 52 -3.56 6.15 -7.30
C SER A 52 -4.41 4.99 -6.82
N VAL A 53 -4.07 4.45 -5.64
CA VAL A 53 -4.76 3.32 -5.03
C VAL A 53 -5.46 3.75 -3.74
N TYR A 54 -6.62 3.17 -3.48
CA TYR A 54 -7.34 3.39 -2.24
C TYR A 54 -6.83 2.43 -1.15
N CYS A 55 -6.19 2.99 -0.14
CA CYS A 55 -5.66 2.23 0.98
C CYS A 55 -6.40 2.57 2.27
N LYS A 56 -6.57 1.55 3.09
CA LYS A 56 -7.17 1.64 4.40
C LYS A 56 -6.10 1.38 5.45
N VAL A 57 -6.00 2.26 6.44
CA VAL A 57 -5.06 2.08 7.56
C VAL A 57 -5.59 0.97 8.48
N ILE A 58 -4.79 -0.07 8.66
CA ILE A 58 -5.12 -1.23 9.52
C ILE A 58 -4.51 -1.05 10.91
N SER A 59 -3.21 -0.71 10.97
CA SER A 59 -2.49 -0.40 12.20
C SER A 59 -1.41 0.65 11.93
N VAL A 60 -1.09 1.45 12.95
CA VAL A 60 0.04 2.38 12.96
C VAL A 60 0.92 2.00 14.14
N GLU A 61 2.13 1.52 13.87
CA GLU A 61 3.12 1.28 14.92
C GLU A 61 4.06 2.49 15.00
N VAL A 62 3.97 3.20 16.12
CA VAL A 62 4.92 4.26 16.46
C VAL A 62 6.03 3.59 17.27
N GLY A 63 7.13 3.26 16.62
CA GLY A 63 8.34 2.82 17.32
C GLY A 63 8.83 3.96 18.23
N ILE A 64 8.75 3.74 19.54
CA ILE A 64 9.26 4.60 20.60
C ILE A 64 10.75 4.32 20.77
#